data_AF-A0A075JGD8-F1
#
_entry.id   AF-A0A075JGD8-F1
#
_cell.length_a   1.000
_cell.length_b   1.000
_cell.length_c   1.000
_cell.angle_alpha   90.00
_cell.angle_beta   90.00
_cell.angle_gamma   90.00
#
_symmetry.space_group_name_H-M   'P 1'
#
loop_
_entity.id
_entity.type
_entity.pdbx_description
1 polymer ?
#
loop_
_entity_poly.entity_id
_entity_poly.type
_entity_poly.pdbx_seq_one_letter_code
_entity_poly.pdbx_strand_id
1 'polypeptide(L)'
;MHEDQVTDAMIESWVVEAEAGYAVEPLKRRGRGRPGRGAEPMQVVAVRLTSDELAALYRVVEREHLSRSEAIRRALNNYAA
;
A
#
# COMPACT_ATOMS: atom_id res chain seq x y z
N MET A 1 -17.10 14.65 -17.02
CA MET A 1 -16.03 13.67 -17.31
C MET A 1 -16.13 13.37 -18.80
N HIS A 2 -15.42 14.10 -19.65
CA HIS A 2 -15.20 13.61 -21.01
C HIS A 2 -14.06 12.61 -20.88
N GLU A 3 -14.38 11.35 -21.10
CA GLU A 3 -13.36 10.33 -21.34
C GLU A 3 -12.64 10.80 -22.61
N ASP A 4 -11.35 11.14 -22.51
CA ASP A 4 -10.57 11.53 -23.68
C ASP A 4 -10.74 10.43 -24.74
N GLN A 5 -11.33 10.77 -25.88
CA GLN A 5 -11.67 9.81 -26.90
C GLN A 5 -10.40 9.12 -27.38
N VAL A 6 -10.40 7.79 -27.29
CA VAL A 6 -9.31 6.98 -27.82
C VAL A 6 -9.26 7.17 -29.34
N THR A 7 -8.11 7.62 -29.84
CA THR A 7 -7.89 7.82 -31.27
C THR A 7 -7.32 6.56 -31.93
N ASP A 8 -7.52 6.39 -33.24
CA ASP A 8 -6.97 5.26 -33.99
C ASP A 8 -5.45 5.17 -33.89
N ALA A 9 -4.76 6.32 -33.81
CA ALA A 9 -3.31 6.37 -33.62
C ALA A 9 -2.87 5.81 -32.25
N MET A 10 -3.67 6.02 -31.20
CA MET A 10 -3.41 5.42 -29.89
C MET A 10 -3.60 3.91 -29.95
N ILE A 11 -4.64 3.44 -30.63
CA ILE A 11 -4.92 2.02 -30.84
C ILE A 11 -3.75 1.36 -31.57
N GLU A 12 -3.29 1.95 -32.68
CA GLU A 12 -2.17 1.44 -33.46
C GLU A 12 -0.88 1.37 -32.63
N SER A 13 -0.60 2.40 -31.80
CA SER A 13 0.56 2.37 -30.89
C SER A 13 0.50 1.22 -29.87
N TRP A 14 -0.68 0.94 -29.32
CA TRP A 14 -0.86 -0.14 -28.36
C TRP A 14 -0.80 -1.52 -29.01
N VAL A 15 -1.27 -1.65 -30.26
CA VAL A 15 -1.12 -2.90 -31.03
C VAL A 15 0.36 -3.20 -31.26
N VAL A 16 1.14 -2.22 -31.73
CA VAL A 16 2.58 -2.39 -31.94
C VAL A 16 3.30 -2.76 -30.64
N GLU A 17 2.96 -2.11 -29.52
CA GLU A 17 3.51 -2.41 -28.20
C GLU A 17 3.18 -3.85 -27.75
N ALA A 18 1.94 -4.29 -27.95
CA ALA A 18 1.50 -5.63 -27.61
C ALA A 18 2.17 -6.71 -28.47
N GLU A 19 2.33 -6.45 -29.78
CA GLU A 19 3.00 -7.36 -30.72
C GLU A 19 4.51 -7.46 -30.47
N ALA A 20 5.15 -6.37 -30.06
CA ALA A 20 6.56 -6.36 -29.66
C ALA A 20 6.82 -7.25 -28.42
N GLY A 21 5.79 -7.42 -27.58
CA GLY A 21 5.86 -8.20 -26.35
C GLY A 21 6.62 -7.49 -25.23
N TYR A 22 6.29 -7.83 -23.98
CA TYR A 22 6.97 -7.29 -22.80
C TYR A 22 8.07 -8.23 -22.30
N ALA A 23 9.22 -7.67 -21.94
CA ALA A 23 10.24 -8.41 -21.21
C ALA A 23 9.71 -8.75 -19.80
N VAL A 24 9.28 -9.99 -19.62
CA VAL A 24 8.72 -10.49 -18.35
C VAL A 24 9.80 -11.03 -17.40
N GLU A 25 11.00 -11.27 -17.91
CA GLU A 25 12.19 -11.68 -17.19
C GLU A 25 12.63 -10.66 -16.11
N PRO A 26 12.63 -9.33 -16.36
CA PRO A 26 12.89 -8.34 -15.32
C PRO A 26 11.72 -8.15 -14.35
N LEU A 27 10.51 -8.63 -14.66
CA LEU A 27 9.40 -8.57 -13.72
C LEU A 27 9.68 -9.57 -12.60
N LYS A 28 9.98 -9.02 -11.41
CA LYS A 28 10.19 -9.80 -10.19
C LYS A 28 9.03 -10.78 -10.03
N ARG A 29 9.28 -12.08 -10.22
CA ARG A 29 8.31 -13.14 -9.93
C ARG A 29 7.82 -12.90 -8.51
N ARG A 30 6.57 -12.43 -8.36
CA ARG A 30 5.90 -12.41 -7.07
C ARG A 30 5.84 -13.88 -6.65
N GLY A 31 6.75 -14.30 -5.76
CA GLY A 31 6.81 -15.68 -5.29
C GLY A 31 5.43 -16.14 -4.80
N ARG A 32 5.14 -17.44 -4.90
CA ARG A 32 3.94 -18.03 -4.29
C ARG A 32 3.91 -17.57 -2.83
N GLY A 33 2.97 -16.68 -2.53
CA GLY A 33 3.03 -15.81 -1.36
C GLY A 33 3.12 -16.55 -0.03
N ARG A 34 3.79 -15.90 0.93
CA ARG A 34 3.47 -15.94 2.36
C ARG A 34 3.85 -14.57 2.93
N PRO A 35 3.30 -14.24 4.09
CA PRO A 35 2.33 -13.18 4.28
C PRO A 35 3.04 -11.85 4.54
N GLY A 36 2.40 -10.72 4.27
CA GLY A 36 2.93 -9.43 4.72
C GLY A 36 3.24 -9.44 6.23
N ARG A 37 4.45 -8.98 6.57
CA ARG A 37 5.14 -8.69 7.87
C ARG A 37 5.11 -9.75 9.01
N GLY A 38 6.04 -10.71 8.97
CA GLY A 38 6.43 -11.57 10.10
C GLY A 38 6.95 -12.93 9.66
N ALA A 39 7.58 -13.70 10.58
CA ALA A 39 7.83 -15.14 10.34
C ALA A 39 6.51 -15.93 10.26
N GLU A 40 5.50 -15.45 10.99
CA GLU A 40 4.12 -15.90 10.95
C GLU A 40 3.18 -14.82 10.40
N PRO A 41 1.96 -15.17 9.95
CA PRO A 41 0.96 -14.21 9.52
C PRO A 41 0.63 -13.22 10.63
N MET A 42 0.52 -11.94 10.29
CA MET A 42 0.04 -10.93 11.23
C MET A 42 -1.42 -11.17 11.59
N GLN A 43 -1.75 -10.97 12.87
CA GLN A 43 -3.13 -10.89 13.34
C GLN A 43 -3.61 -9.43 13.36
N VAL A 44 -4.85 -9.21 12.94
CA VAL A 44 -5.54 -7.92 13.10
C VAL A 44 -6.33 -7.96 14.40
N VAL A 45 -6.07 -7.01 15.30
CA VAL A 45 -6.80 -6.84 16.56
C VAL A 45 -7.60 -5.54 16.48
N ALA A 46 -8.92 -5.62 16.66
CA ALA A 46 -9.78 -4.45 16.70
C ALA A 46 -9.74 -3.81 18.10
N VAL A 47 -9.47 -2.50 18.16
CA VAL A 47 -9.43 -1.72 19.40
C VAL A 47 -10.49 -0.62 19.33
N ARG A 48 -11.25 -0.44 20.41
CA ARG A 48 -12.20 0.68 20.53
C ARG A 48 -11.43 1.89 21.06
N LEU A 49 -11.43 2.96 20.28
CA LEU A 49 -10.85 4.23 20.65
C LEU A 49 -11.98 5.27 20.70
N THR A 50 -11.95 6.10 21.72
CA THR A 50 -12.74 7.32 21.80
C THR A 50 -12.32 8.33 20.73
N SER A 51 -13.17 9.31 20.45
CA SER A 51 -12.85 10.40 19.53
C SER A 51 -11.58 11.16 19.93
N ASP A 52 -11.36 11.34 21.24
CA ASP A 52 -10.22 12.06 21.77
C ASP A 52 -8.91 11.28 21.59
N GLU A 53 -8.95 9.95 21.79
CA GLU A 53 -7.80 9.07 21.55
C GLU A 53 -7.41 9.03 20.07
N LEU A 54 -8.40 8.99 19.17
CA LEU A 54 -8.16 9.08 17.73
C LEU A 54 -7.55 10.44 17.34
N ALA A 55 -8.05 11.53 17.91
CA ALA A 55 -7.49 12.86 17.68
C ALA A 55 -6.03 12.95 18.17
N ALA A 56 -5.72 12.33 19.31
CA ALA A 56 -4.35 12.23 19.81
C ALA A 56 -3.44 11.44 18.85
N LEU A 57 -3.92 10.32 18.32
CA LEU A 57 -3.19 9.53 17.32
C LEU A 57 -2.89 10.35 16.06
N TYR A 58 -3.88 11.11 15.54
CA TYR A 58 -3.68 11.94 14.35
C TYR A 58 -2.64 13.04 14.57
N ARG A 59 -2.61 13.69 15.75
CA ARG A 59 -1.57 14.68 16.06
C ARG A 59 -0.16 14.09 15.99
N VAL A 60 0.03 12.83 16.41
CA VAL A 60 1.33 12.14 16.33
C VAL A 60 1.67 11.81 14.87
N VAL A 61 0.69 11.29 14.13
CA VAL A 61 0.82 10.94 12.71
C VAL A 61 1.25 12.15 11.87
N GLU A 62 0.60 13.30 12.06
CA GLU A 62 0.92 14.54 11.34
C GLU A 62 2.30 15.08 11.72
N ARG A 63 2.62 15.09 13.03
CA ARG A 63 3.92 15.60 13.52
C ARG A 63 5.10 14.77 13.02
N GLU A 64 4.95 13.45 12.94
CA GLU A 64 6.04 12.53 12.63
C GLU A 64 6.01 12.01 11.18
N HIS A 65 5.03 12.44 10.39
CA HIS A 65 4.80 11.97 9.01
C HIS A 65 4.76 10.44 8.90
N LEU A 66 4.08 9.78 9.85
CA LEU A 66 3.97 8.33 9.92
C LEU A 66 2.58 7.86 9.52
N SER A 67 2.47 6.61 9.05
CA SER A 67 1.14 5.99 8.98
C SER A 67 0.59 5.74 10.40
N ARG A 68 -0.75 5.75 10.55
CA ARG A 68 -1.43 5.36 11.80
C ARG A 68 -0.92 4.02 12.36
N SER A 69 -0.77 3.02 11.49
CA SER A 69 -0.31 1.68 11.88
C SER A 69 1.12 1.68 12.43
N GLU A 70 1.95 2.60 11.94
CA GLU A 70 3.34 2.72 12.39
C GLU A 70 3.43 3.46 13.72
N ALA A 71 2.65 4.54 13.88
CA ALA A 71 2.54 5.25 15.16
C ALA A 71 2.05 4.31 16.28
N ILE A 72 1.03 3.48 16.02
CA ILE A 72 0.52 2.49 16.99
C ILE A 72 1.60 1.46 17.33
N ARG A 73 2.31 0.89 16.34
CA ARG A 73 3.38 -0.08 16.59
C ARG A 73 4.52 0.52 17.41
N ARG A 74 4.93 1.76 17.13
CA ARG A 74 5.95 2.47 17.93
C ARG A 74 5.50 2.65 19.37
N ALA A 75 4.25 3.07 19.59
CA ALA A 75 3.70 3.21 20.94
C ALA A 75 3.72 1.87 21.70
N LEU A 76 3.32 0.77 21.05
CA LEU A 76 3.37 -0.56 21.64
C LEU A 76 4.80 -1.00 21.98
N ASN A 77 5.75 -0.80 21.06
CA ASN A 77 7.16 -1.14 21.29
C ASN A 77 7.77 -0.30 22.42
N ASN A 78 7.44 0.98 22.50
CA ASN A 78 7.92 1.87 23.56
C ASN A 78 7.30 1.56 24.91
N TYR A 79 6.03 1.12 24.94
CA TYR A 79 5.34 0.75 26.18
C TYR A 79 5.78 -0.61 26.72
N ALA A 80 6.08 -1.56 25.83
CA ALA A 80 6.48 -2.91 26.20
C ALA A 80 8.00 -3.09 26.40
N ALA A 81 8.80 -2.05 26.16
CA ALA A 81 10.25 -2.02 26.40
C ALA A 81 10.57 -1.77 27.88
#